data_AF-A0AAV0LBY9-F1
#
_entry.id   AF-A0AAV0LBY9-F1
#
_cell.length_a   1.000
_cell.length_b   1.000
_cell.length_c   1.000
_cell.angle_alpha   90.00
_cell.angle_beta   90.00
_cell.angle_gamma   90.00
#
_symmetry.space_group_name_H-M   'P 1'
#
loop_
_entity.id
_entity.type
_entity.pdbx_description
1 polymer ?
#
loop_
_entity_poly.entity_id
_entity_poly.type
_entity_poly.pdbx_seq_one_letter_code
_entity_poly.pdbx_strand_id
1 'polypeptide(L)'
;ADDKQVELIKYPIEDLLVLPAADDPVFTERPLPSREFNVPMDCVGDLLLVWDYCSSFGKLLHLWPFSLEDFENAISRKDSNIILIVETHSAFLRLLLKEDGDHYFAAQKRNRKSKITLLNWTEYLCDFIERIGTPDLSASTSTIKRGHYGLLDIQVKLGILRELVNEAVETLIFRKKIDEYVGQRQVLGATLRGEVLEEARKKREEKERSKSEDVANGVSNGHCMVDSEGLPCKLVSVNKHSSQNGEAVRKHKSEVSSEEDHTSDKSDNNDSETASKKSGKGQNQDAENETGTSEEASKQMKDERRLPTEKRSKDQRKEQLNREMEKRVIRTESLGKDRYYNRYWWFQRDGRIFIENSDSKEWGFYSSIEELSALMGSLNEKGERERALHKELEKFYGRICAELQKRSKDLDNKVAVDEAVVRRSTRVRAIPRENPANSYMRYVNKWKED
;
A
#
# COMPACT_ATOMS: atom_id res chain seq x y z
N ALA A 1 43.27 21.38 30.32
CA ALA A 1 42.36 21.32 29.17
C ALA A 1 42.21 19.85 28.83
N ASP A 2 41.01 19.31 28.95
CA ASP A 2 40.74 17.90 28.71
C ASP A 2 40.02 17.81 27.36
N ASP A 3 40.78 17.48 26.32
CA ASP A 3 40.33 17.49 24.93
C ASP A 3 39.46 16.25 24.69
N LYS A 4 38.19 16.35 25.10
CA LYS A 4 37.18 15.36 24.73
C LYS A 4 37.04 15.38 23.22
N GLN A 5 37.65 14.39 22.57
CA GLN A 5 37.37 14.05 21.18
C GLN A 5 35.84 13.93 21.04
N VAL A 6 35.23 14.90 20.35
CA VAL A 6 33.82 14.83 19.99
C VAL A 6 33.74 13.74 18.93
N GLU A 7 33.42 12.52 19.34
CA GLU A 7 33.14 11.44 18.41
C GLU A 7 32.10 11.93 17.40
N LEU A 8 32.44 11.85 16.12
CA LEU A 8 31.54 12.26 15.04
C LEU A 8 30.36 11.28 14.98
N ILE A 9 29.30 11.59 15.74
CA ILE A 9 28.06 10.83 15.78
C ILE A 9 27.51 10.72 14.34
N LYS A 10 27.59 9.52 13.78
CA LYS A 10 27.14 9.24 12.42
C LYS A 10 25.65 8.90 12.45
N TYR A 11 24.82 9.83 12.00
CA TYR A 11 23.38 9.58 11.86
C TYR A 11 23.06 8.63 10.69
N PRO A 12 22.00 7.80 10.80
CA PRO A 12 21.08 7.71 11.93
C PRO A 12 21.72 7.01 13.13
N ILE A 13 21.12 7.18 14.31
CA ILE A 13 21.44 6.36 15.48
C ILE A 13 20.15 5.86 16.15
N GLU A 14 20.29 4.96 17.12
CA GLU A 14 19.20 4.53 18.00
C GLU A 14 18.43 5.74 18.55
N ASP A 15 17.11 5.77 18.36
CA ASP A 15 16.28 6.96 18.52
C ASP A 15 16.33 7.59 19.93
N LEU A 16 16.56 6.78 20.97
CA LEU A 16 16.69 7.24 22.36
C LEU A 16 18.08 7.81 22.69
N LEU A 17 19.07 7.60 21.81
CA LEU A 17 20.43 8.17 21.92
C LEU A 17 20.58 9.49 21.16
N VAL A 18 19.54 9.94 20.44
CA VAL A 18 19.54 11.21 19.72
C VAL A 18 19.53 12.38 20.69
N LEU A 19 20.66 13.08 20.77
CA LEU A 19 20.79 14.31 21.56
C LEU A 19 20.27 15.53 20.76
N PRO A 20 19.57 16.47 21.41
CA PRO A 20 19.23 17.76 20.79
C PRO A 20 20.48 18.53 20.38
N ALA A 21 20.47 19.08 19.17
CA ALA A 21 21.50 19.95 18.62
C ALA A 21 20.93 21.34 18.29
N ALA A 22 21.80 22.36 18.23
CA ALA A 22 21.38 23.72 17.88
C ALA A 22 20.81 23.85 16.45
N ASP A 23 21.21 22.95 15.54
CA ASP A 23 20.76 22.90 14.15
C ASP A 23 19.50 22.02 13.95
N ASP A 24 18.87 21.54 15.01
CA ASP A 24 17.64 20.74 14.88
C ASP A 24 16.46 21.59 14.39
N PRO A 25 15.58 21.03 13.53
CA PRO A 25 14.34 21.70 13.16
C PRO A 25 13.45 21.89 14.38
N VAL A 26 12.58 22.91 14.34
CA VAL A 26 11.56 23.11 15.36
C VAL A 26 10.51 21.99 15.24
N PHE A 27 10.66 20.95 16.05
CA PHE A 27 9.70 19.85 16.12
C PHE A 27 8.35 20.33 16.67
N THR A 28 7.25 19.85 16.08
CA THR A 28 5.92 20.04 16.65
C THR A 28 5.69 19.11 17.84
N GLU A 29 4.82 19.53 18.77
CA GLU A 29 4.37 18.63 19.83
C GLU A 29 3.65 17.42 19.22
N ARG A 30 3.95 16.21 19.73
CA ARG A 30 3.31 14.98 19.26
C ARG A 30 1.84 14.96 19.70
N PRO A 31 0.87 14.89 18.78
CA PRO A 31 -0.54 14.90 19.14
C PRO A 31 -0.92 13.65 19.94
N LEU A 32 -1.82 13.81 20.91
CA LEU A 32 -2.38 12.69 21.65
C LEU A 32 -3.37 11.93 20.75
N PRO A 33 -3.23 10.60 20.56
CA PRO A 33 -4.17 9.83 19.75
C PRO A 33 -5.52 9.68 20.47
N SER A 34 -6.61 9.74 19.71
CA SER A 34 -7.94 9.38 20.24
C SER A 34 -7.97 7.90 20.63
N ARG A 35 -8.69 7.61 21.71
CA ARG A 35 -8.90 6.25 22.24
C ARG A 35 -10.40 5.89 22.27
N GLU A 36 -11.21 6.61 21.49
CA GLU A 36 -12.66 6.46 21.43
C GLU A 36 -13.07 5.25 20.57
N PHE A 37 -13.13 4.09 21.22
CA PHE A 37 -13.66 2.84 20.66
C PHE A 37 -14.96 2.44 21.38
N ASN A 38 -15.88 1.81 20.65
CA ASN A 38 -17.09 1.21 21.21
C ASN A 38 -16.83 -0.19 21.80
N VAL A 39 -15.68 -0.80 21.50
CA VAL A 39 -15.19 -2.05 22.11
C VAL A 39 -14.17 -1.79 23.24
N PRO A 40 -14.02 -2.72 24.21
CA PRO A 40 -12.93 -2.68 25.17
C PRO A 40 -11.54 -2.62 24.52
N MET A 41 -10.58 -1.96 25.18
CA MET A 41 -9.26 -1.66 24.60
C MET A 41 -8.43 -2.91 24.24
N ASP A 42 -8.57 -3.97 25.03
CA ASP A 42 -7.98 -5.30 24.80
C ASP A 42 -8.58 -6.02 23.58
N CYS A 43 -9.82 -5.68 23.20
CA CYS A 43 -10.51 -6.21 22.02
C CYS A 43 -10.13 -5.49 20.70
N VAL A 44 -9.51 -4.31 20.75
CA VAL A 44 -9.29 -3.46 19.56
C VAL A 44 -8.38 -4.14 18.52
N GLY A 45 -7.33 -4.84 18.96
CA GLY A 45 -6.45 -5.57 18.05
C GLY A 45 -7.17 -6.67 17.27
N ASP A 46 -8.00 -7.47 17.95
CA ASP A 46 -8.82 -8.51 17.33
C ASP A 46 -9.87 -7.92 16.37
N LEU A 47 -10.52 -6.80 16.76
CA LEU A 47 -11.47 -6.08 15.92
C LEU A 47 -10.83 -5.62 14.60
N LEU A 48 -9.66 -4.98 14.68
CA LEU A 48 -8.93 -4.49 13.52
C LEU A 48 -8.45 -5.64 12.63
N LEU A 49 -7.93 -6.73 13.21
CA LEU A 49 -7.49 -7.92 12.48
C LEU A 49 -8.64 -8.55 11.67
N VAL A 50 -9.79 -8.80 12.31
CA VAL A 50 -10.93 -9.42 11.64
C VAL A 50 -11.52 -8.48 10.58
N TRP A 51 -11.66 -7.19 10.89
CA TRP A 51 -12.20 -6.21 9.94
C TRP A 51 -11.28 -6.00 8.73
N ASP A 52 -9.97 -5.90 8.93
CA ASP A 52 -9.00 -5.76 7.83
C ASP A 52 -9.01 -7.00 6.94
N TYR A 53 -9.11 -8.20 7.52
CA TYR A 53 -9.25 -9.42 6.74
C TYR A 53 -10.52 -9.44 5.89
N CYS A 54 -11.68 -9.09 6.48
CA CYS A 54 -12.94 -8.96 5.74
C CYS A 54 -12.86 -7.90 4.64
N SER A 55 -12.18 -6.79 4.92
CA SER A 55 -11.96 -5.68 4.01
C SER A 55 -11.05 -6.02 2.83
N SER A 56 -9.98 -6.76 3.09
CA SER A 56 -8.95 -7.12 2.10
C SER A 56 -9.40 -8.31 1.25
N PHE A 57 -10.04 -9.31 1.86
CA PHE A 57 -10.41 -10.57 1.20
C PHE A 57 -11.92 -10.73 0.97
N GLY A 58 -12.74 -9.68 1.15
CA GLY A 58 -14.19 -9.72 0.99
C GLY A 58 -14.69 -10.30 -0.35
N LYS A 59 -13.94 -10.13 -1.45
CA LYS A 59 -14.26 -10.78 -2.74
C LYS A 59 -14.10 -12.31 -2.70
N LEU A 60 -13.08 -12.83 -2.01
CA LEU A 60 -12.85 -14.26 -1.85
C LEU A 60 -13.87 -14.87 -0.87
N LEU A 61 -14.20 -14.13 0.19
CA LEU A 61 -15.21 -14.47 1.19
C LEU A 61 -16.66 -14.34 0.70
N HIS A 62 -16.89 -13.75 -0.48
CA HIS A 62 -18.23 -13.42 -0.98
C HIS A 62 -19.01 -12.57 0.04
N LEU A 63 -18.34 -11.53 0.55
CA LEU A 63 -18.77 -10.64 1.62
C LEU A 63 -18.63 -9.18 1.15
N TRP A 64 -19.77 -8.51 0.95
CA TRP A 64 -19.84 -7.12 0.52
C TRP A 64 -19.14 -6.18 1.55
N PRO A 65 -18.43 -5.12 1.12
CA PRO A 65 -17.71 -4.23 2.03
C PRO A 65 -18.63 -3.45 2.99
N PHE A 66 -18.13 -3.23 4.21
CA PHE A 66 -18.74 -2.46 5.30
C PHE A 66 -17.65 -1.64 6.03
N SER A 67 -18.03 -0.57 6.74
CA SER A 67 -17.05 0.27 7.46
C SER A 67 -16.63 -0.37 8.80
N LEU A 68 -15.53 0.13 9.37
CA LEU A 68 -15.06 -0.32 10.68
C LEU A 68 -16.08 0.02 11.77
N GLU A 69 -16.73 1.18 11.70
CA GLU A 69 -17.78 1.60 12.64
C GLU A 69 -19.01 0.69 12.53
N ASP A 70 -19.42 0.30 11.31
CA ASP A 70 -20.54 -0.63 11.12
C ASP A 70 -20.26 -1.98 11.80
N PHE A 71 -19.01 -2.47 11.69
CA PHE A 71 -18.58 -3.72 12.30
C PHE A 71 -18.49 -3.63 13.83
N GLU A 72 -17.87 -2.56 14.32
CA GLU A 72 -17.70 -2.28 15.75
C GLU A 72 -19.05 -2.14 16.46
N ASN A 73 -19.98 -1.38 15.87
CA ASN A 73 -21.37 -1.28 16.37
C ASN A 73 -22.09 -2.63 16.31
N ALA A 74 -21.91 -3.40 15.24
CA ALA A 74 -22.53 -4.71 15.09
C ALA A 74 -22.06 -5.73 16.14
N ILE A 75 -20.78 -5.70 16.54
CA ILE A 75 -20.24 -6.58 17.58
C ILE A 75 -20.72 -6.15 18.98
N SER A 76 -20.70 -4.84 19.24
CA SER A 76 -20.98 -4.26 20.56
C SER A 76 -22.45 -4.38 20.97
N ARG A 77 -23.36 -4.57 20.01
CA ARG A 77 -24.80 -4.77 20.28
C ARG A 77 -25.11 -6.14 20.88
N LYS A 78 -26.21 -6.16 21.64
CA LYS A 78 -26.74 -7.35 22.34
C LYS A 78 -27.84 -8.09 21.57
N ASP A 79 -28.20 -7.62 20.39
CA ASP A 79 -29.24 -8.23 19.54
C ASP A 79 -28.71 -9.50 18.85
N SER A 80 -29.51 -10.58 18.83
CA SER A 80 -29.07 -11.86 18.25
C SER A 80 -29.08 -11.93 16.71
N ASN A 81 -29.82 -11.04 16.03
CA ASN A 81 -30.10 -11.14 14.59
C ASN A 81 -29.47 -10.00 13.77
N ILE A 82 -28.18 -9.73 14.01
CA ILE A 82 -27.45 -8.68 13.29
C ILE A 82 -26.90 -9.27 11.98
N ILE A 83 -27.51 -8.90 10.85
CA ILE A 83 -27.25 -9.47 9.52
C ILE A 83 -25.75 -9.42 9.17
N LEU A 84 -25.06 -8.32 9.49
CA LEU A 84 -23.61 -8.18 9.28
C LEU A 84 -22.80 -9.27 9.99
N ILE A 85 -23.10 -9.55 11.25
CA ILE A 85 -22.42 -10.60 12.04
C ILE A 85 -22.70 -11.99 11.46
N VAL A 86 -23.96 -12.26 11.12
CA VAL A 86 -24.40 -13.54 10.54
C VAL A 86 -23.71 -13.79 9.21
N GLU A 87 -23.70 -12.82 8.31
CA GLU A 87 -23.05 -12.94 6.99
C GLU A 87 -21.54 -13.05 7.10
N THR A 88 -20.90 -12.35 8.06
CA THR A 88 -19.46 -12.46 8.31
C THR A 88 -19.09 -13.89 8.73
N HIS A 89 -19.73 -14.43 9.78
CA HIS A 89 -19.51 -15.83 10.19
C HIS A 89 -19.82 -16.82 9.06
N SER A 90 -20.94 -16.62 8.36
CA SER A 90 -21.35 -17.49 7.26
C SER A 90 -20.35 -17.45 6.10
N ALA A 91 -19.66 -16.33 5.85
CA ALA A 91 -18.66 -16.21 4.81
C ALA A 91 -17.42 -17.08 5.11
N PHE A 92 -16.89 -17.01 6.33
CA PHE A 92 -15.80 -17.88 6.77
C PHE A 92 -16.21 -19.36 6.75
N LEU A 93 -17.36 -19.70 7.34
CA LEU A 93 -17.84 -21.08 7.38
C LEU A 93 -18.11 -21.66 5.97
N ARG A 94 -18.58 -20.84 5.01
CA ARG A 94 -18.70 -21.23 3.59
C ARG A 94 -17.35 -21.48 2.92
N LEU A 95 -16.33 -20.68 3.21
CA LEU A 95 -14.98 -20.88 2.68
C LEU A 95 -14.39 -22.21 3.17
N LEU A 96 -14.50 -22.46 4.48
CA LEU A 96 -14.01 -23.67 5.14
C LEU A 96 -14.74 -24.93 4.65
N LEU A 97 -16.08 -24.86 4.52
CA LEU A 97 -16.91 -25.91 3.89
C LEU A 97 -16.49 -26.26 2.45
N LYS A 98 -15.96 -25.30 1.69
CA LYS A 98 -15.64 -25.48 0.27
C LYS A 98 -14.35 -26.27 0.04
N GLU A 99 -13.45 -26.28 1.02
CA GLU A 99 -12.21 -27.05 0.96
C GLU A 99 -12.39 -28.45 1.54
N ASP A 100 -12.82 -28.53 2.79
CA ASP A 100 -12.90 -29.78 3.56
C ASP A 100 -14.24 -30.50 3.33
N GLY A 101 -14.66 -30.59 2.06
CA GLY A 101 -16.02 -30.92 1.61
C GLY A 101 -16.64 -32.21 2.15
N ASP A 102 -15.81 -33.15 2.63
CA ASP A 102 -16.23 -34.36 3.36
C ASP A 102 -15.67 -34.49 4.79
N HIS A 103 -14.63 -33.72 5.17
CA HIS A 103 -13.89 -33.93 6.43
C HIS A 103 -14.33 -32.99 7.57
N TYR A 104 -14.70 -31.73 7.26
CA TYR A 104 -14.96 -30.69 8.29
C TYR A 104 -16.11 -31.05 9.24
N PHE A 105 -17.15 -31.69 8.71
CA PHE A 105 -18.36 -32.08 9.45
C PHE A 105 -18.55 -33.59 9.55
N ALA A 106 -17.54 -34.40 9.16
CA ALA A 106 -17.61 -35.86 9.10
C ALA A 106 -18.12 -36.51 10.40
N ALA A 107 -17.78 -35.91 11.54
CA ALA A 107 -18.12 -36.40 12.87
C ALA A 107 -19.59 -36.16 13.29
N GLN A 108 -20.30 -35.16 12.74
CA GLN A 108 -21.65 -34.80 13.22
C GLN A 108 -22.67 -34.51 12.11
N LYS A 109 -23.46 -35.57 11.83
CA LYS A 109 -24.76 -35.61 11.12
C LYS A 109 -24.73 -35.56 9.58
N ARG A 110 -24.79 -36.76 8.99
CA ARG A 110 -25.01 -37.10 7.56
C ARG A 110 -26.26 -36.49 6.86
N ASN A 111 -27.01 -35.58 7.49
CA ASN A 111 -28.31 -35.07 7.01
C ASN A 111 -28.45 -33.53 7.07
N ARG A 112 -27.38 -32.76 7.24
CA ARG A 112 -27.45 -31.28 7.29
C ARG A 112 -27.54 -30.66 5.88
N LYS A 113 -28.31 -29.58 5.75
CA LYS A 113 -28.49 -28.84 4.49
C LYS A 113 -27.23 -28.04 4.15
N SER A 114 -26.57 -28.33 3.03
CA SER A 114 -25.29 -27.73 2.63
C SER A 114 -25.27 -26.19 2.52
N LYS A 115 -26.42 -25.52 2.45
CA LYS A 115 -26.54 -24.06 2.43
C LYS A 115 -26.61 -23.48 3.85
N ILE A 116 -25.67 -22.59 4.18
CA ILE A 116 -25.71 -21.75 5.39
C ILE A 116 -26.73 -20.62 5.21
N THR A 117 -27.59 -20.45 6.21
CA THR A 117 -28.71 -19.50 6.26
C THR A 117 -28.78 -18.82 7.63
N LEU A 118 -29.56 -17.74 7.72
CA LEU A 118 -29.85 -17.03 8.98
C LEU A 118 -30.41 -17.93 10.09
N LEU A 119 -31.01 -19.08 9.74
CA LEU A 119 -31.63 -20.01 10.69
C LEU A 119 -30.71 -21.13 11.20
N ASN A 120 -29.60 -21.43 10.51
CA ASN A 120 -28.73 -22.58 10.83
C ASN A 120 -27.22 -22.26 10.94
N TRP A 121 -26.79 -21.03 10.67
CA TRP A 121 -25.36 -20.64 10.82
C TRP A 121 -24.80 -20.89 12.22
N THR A 122 -25.63 -20.76 13.27
CA THR A 122 -25.23 -21.04 14.66
C THR A 122 -24.91 -22.52 14.90
N GLU A 123 -25.52 -23.46 14.17
CA GLU A 123 -25.17 -24.87 14.25
C GLU A 123 -23.74 -25.10 13.72
N TYR A 124 -23.47 -24.61 12.51
CA TYR A 124 -22.16 -24.69 11.86
C TYR A 124 -21.06 -24.02 12.72
N LEU A 125 -21.40 -22.92 13.39
CA LEU A 125 -20.50 -22.23 14.30
C LEU A 125 -20.22 -23.04 15.57
N CYS A 126 -21.23 -23.72 16.13
CA CYS A 126 -21.03 -24.58 17.30
C CYS A 126 -20.16 -25.80 16.96
N ASP A 127 -20.42 -26.45 15.83
CA ASP A 127 -19.61 -27.57 15.36
C ASP A 127 -18.14 -27.15 15.16
N PHE A 128 -17.89 -25.93 14.65
CA PHE A 128 -16.56 -25.33 14.51
C PHE A 128 -15.87 -25.06 15.86
N ILE A 129 -16.57 -24.47 16.83
CA ILE A 129 -16.04 -24.24 18.19
C ILE A 129 -15.72 -25.58 18.87
N GLU A 130 -16.57 -26.61 18.67
CA GLU A 130 -16.32 -27.98 19.15
C GLU A 130 -15.09 -28.62 18.48
N ARG A 131 -14.82 -28.32 17.19
CA ARG A 131 -13.62 -28.80 16.48
C ARG A 131 -12.33 -28.18 17.00
N ILE A 132 -12.31 -26.86 17.26
CA ILE A 132 -11.13 -26.16 17.80
C ILE A 132 -10.87 -26.60 19.25
N GLY A 133 -11.93 -26.80 20.04
CA GLY A 133 -11.80 -27.27 21.42
C GLY A 133 -11.20 -26.25 22.39
N THR A 134 -11.14 -24.96 22.04
CA THR A 134 -10.70 -23.91 22.97
C THR A 134 -11.69 -23.78 24.14
N PRO A 135 -11.23 -23.92 25.40
CA PRO A 135 -12.13 -24.04 26.55
C PRO A 135 -13.02 -22.81 26.71
N ASP A 136 -12.44 -21.61 26.58
CA ASP A 136 -13.13 -20.32 26.74
C ASP A 136 -14.26 -20.14 25.71
N LEU A 137 -14.04 -20.55 24.46
CA LEU A 137 -15.06 -20.50 23.42
C LEU A 137 -16.09 -21.62 23.59
N SER A 138 -15.67 -22.82 23.99
CA SER A 138 -16.56 -23.97 24.18
C SER A 138 -17.66 -23.74 25.23
N ALA A 139 -17.40 -22.92 26.25
CA ALA A 139 -18.40 -22.52 27.23
C ALA A 139 -19.57 -21.74 26.59
N SER A 140 -19.27 -20.92 25.56
CA SER A 140 -20.26 -20.10 24.85
C SER A 140 -21.22 -20.91 23.97
N THR A 141 -20.83 -22.12 23.55
CA THR A 141 -21.59 -23.01 22.67
C THR A 141 -23.03 -23.24 23.15
N SER A 142 -23.23 -23.34 24.47
CA SER A 142 -24.58 -23.52 25.05
C SER A 142 -25.51 -22.32 24.82
N THR A 143 -24.97 -21.10 24.86
CA THR A 143 -25.67 -19.83 24.60
C THR A 143 -25.92 -19.64 23.11
N ILE A 144 -24.96 -20.02 22.26
CA ILE A 144 -25.09 -19.98 20.79
C ILE A 144 -26.18 -20.94 20.31
N LYS A 145 -26.21 -22.19 20.82
CA LYS A 145 -27.27 -23.18 20.49
C LYS A 145 -28.69 -22.73 20.89
N ARG A 146 -28.82 -21.81 21.85
CA ARG A 146 -30.11 -21.20 22.24
C ARG A 146 -30.50 -19.98 21.40
N GLY A 147 -29.68 -19.58 20.41
CA GLY A 147 -29.91 -18.40 19.58
C GLY A 147 -29.57 -17.07 20.26
N HIS A 148 -28.79 -17.09 21.34
CA HIS A 148 -28.45 -15.91 22.13
C HIS A 148 -27.03 -15.37 21.84
N TYR A 149 -26.56 -15.50 20.59
CA TYR A 149 -25.23 -15.02 20.17
C TYR A 149 -25.00 -13.53 20.52
N GLY A 150 -26.04 -12.69 20.40
CA GLY A 150 -25.97 -11.27 20.76
C GLY A 150 -25.56 -11.03 22.21
N LEU A 151 -25.92 -11.92 23.13
CA LEU A 151 -25.64 -11.81 24.57
C LEU A 151 -24.21 -12.22 24.97
N LEU A 152 -23.41 -12.73 24.03
CA LEU A 152 -22.00 -13.04 24.29
C LEU A 152 -21.18 -11.77 24.51
N ASP A 153 -20.17 -11.88 25.38
CA ASP A 153 -19.17 -10.84 25.59
C ASP A 153 -18.40 -10.54 24.30
N ILE A 154 -18.00 -9.28 24.13
CA ILE A 154 -17.31 -8.79 22.93
C ILE A 154 -16.03 -9.60 22.65
N GLN A 155 -15.27 -9.91 23.70
CA GLN A 155 -14.05 -10.72 23.61
C GLN A 155 -14.31 -12.15 23.10
N VAL A 156 -15.44 -12.76 23.47
CA VAL A 156 -15.83 -14.09 22.97
C VAL A 156 -16.26 -14.01 21.50
N LYS A 157 -17.06 -13.00 21.14
CA LYS A 157 -17.48 -12.77 19.74
C LYS A 157 -16.28 -12.56 18.81
N LEU A 158 -15.31 -11.76 19.25
CA LEU A 158 -14.09 -11.48 18.49
C LEU A 158 -13.12 -12.66 18.49
N GLY A 159 -12.98 -13.38 19.60
CA GLY A 159 -12.19 -14.61 19.66
C GLY A 159 -12.67 -15.67 18.66
N ILE A 160 -13.99 -15.92 18.59
CA ILE A 160 -14.60 -16.82 17.60
C ILE A 160 -14.25 -16.38 16.16
N LEU A 161 -14.38 -15.09 15.86
CA LEU A 161 -14.07 -14.54 14.55
C LEU A 161 -12.58 -14.58 14.20
N ARG A 162 -11.69 -14.37 15.17
CA ARG A 162 -10.24 -14.51 14.99
C ARG A 162 -9.88 -15.95 14.65
N GLU A 163 -10.42 -16.94 15.36
CA GLU A 163 -10.13 -18.34 15.02
C GLU A 163 -10.69 -18.72 13.64
N LEU A 164 -11.84 -18.16 13.23
CA LEU A 164 -12.34 -18.30 11.84
C LEU A 164 -11.40 -17.70 10.81
N VAL A 165 -10.73 -16.57 11.12
CA VAL A 165 -9.69 -15.97 10.27
C VAL A 165 -8.44 -16.85 10.22
N ASN A 166 -7.95 -17.34 11.36
CA ASN A 166 -6.76 -18.19 11.45
C ASN A 166 -6.92 -19.43 10.56
N GLU A 167 -8.01 -20.15 10.74
CA GLU A 167 -8.35 -21.35 9.96
C GLU A 167 -8.57 -21.02 8.48
N ALA A 168 -9.21 -19.88 8.16
CA ALA A 168 -9.37 -19.43 6.78
C ALA A 168 -8.03 -19.12 6.09
N VAL A 169 -7.01 -18.65 6.81
CA VAL A 169 -5.66 -18.42 6.27
C VAL A 169 -4.94 -19.73 5.96
N GLU A 170 -5.21 -20.79 6.73
CA GLU A 170 -4.61 -22.10 6.53
C GLU A 170 -5.16 -22.86 5.31
N THR A 171 -6.36 -22.50 4.82
CA THR A 171 -6.99 -23.09 3.63
C THR A 171 -6.10 -23.03 2.37
N LEU A 172 -6.04 -24.13 1.61
CA LEU A 172 -5.43 -24.17 0.27
C LEU A 172 -6.11 -23.20 -0.71
N ILE A 173 -7.42 -22.95 -0.56
CA ILE A 173 -8.12 -21.95 -1.38
C ILE A 173 -7.52 -20.56 -1.15
N PHE A 174 -7.30 -20.18 0.11
CA PHE A 174 -6.72 -18.90 0.47
C PHE A 174 -5.23 -18.82 0.13
N ARG A 175 -4.45 -19.85 0.48
CA ARG A 175 -3.01 -19.94 0.19
C ARG A 175 -2.72 -19.75 -1.30
N LYS A 176 -3.42 -20.48 -2.18
CA LYS A 176 -3.31 -20.31 -3.64
C LYS A 176 -3.63 -18.89 -4.10
N LYS A 177 -4.60 -18.21 -3.47
CA LYS A 177 -4.95 -16.82 -3.82
C LYS A 177 -3.88 -15.84 -3.37
N ILE A 178 -3.26 -16.06 -2.20
CA ILE A 178 -2.09 -15.30 -1.76
C ILE A 178 -0.90 -15.55 -2.70
N ASP A 179 -0.60 -16.80 -3.07
CA ASP A 179 0.51 -17.12 -3.98
C ASP A 179 0.35 -16.42 -5.35
N GLU A 180 -0.88 -16.34 -5.88
CA GLU A 180 -1.21 -15.57 -7.08
C GLU A 180 -0.92 -14.07 -6.90
N TYR A 181 -1.31 -13.47 -5.76
CA TYR A 181 -1.04 -12.07 -5.45
C TYR A 181 0.45 -11.78 -5.20
N VAL A 182 1.19 -12.71 -4.59
CA VAL A 182 2.65 -12.67 -4.42
C VAL A 182 3.31 -12.65 -5.79
N GLY A 183 2.98 -13.59 -6.68
CA GLY A 183 3.52 -13.64 -8.04
C GLY A 183 3.23 -12.36 -8.84
N GLN A 184 1.99 -11.87 -8.79
CA GLN A 184 1.60 -10.62 -9.44
C GLN A 184 2.37 -9.40 -8.89
N ARG A 185 2.58 -9.30 -7.56
CA ARG A 185 3.41 -8.26 -6.95
C ARG A 185 4.88 -8.39 -7.33
N GLN A 186 5.42 -9.60 -7.45
CA GLN A 186 6.80 -9.83 -7.90
C GLN A 186 7.02 -9.34 -9.33
N VAL A 187 6.07 -9.61 -10.24
CA VAL A 187 6.09 -9.11 -11.63
C VAL A 187 6.04 -7.57 -11.67
N LEU A 188 5.09 -6.95 -10.96
CA LEU A 188 5.00 -5.47 -10.88
C LEU A 188 6.24 -4.82 -10.25
N GLY A 189 6.83 -5.47 -9.24
CA GLY A 189 8.10 -5.03 -8.66
C GLY A 189 9.29 -5.22 -9.61
N ALA A 190 9.28 -6.24 -10.46
CA ALA A 190 10.31 -6.46 -11.48
C ALA A 190 10.22 -5.43 -12.61
N THR A 191 9.01 -5.09 -13.08
CA THR A 191 8.83 -4.02 -14.08
C THR A 191 9.27 -2.67 -13.52
N LEU A 192 8.90 -2.34 -12.27
CA LEU A 192 9.36 -1.11 -11.61
C LEU A 192 10.89 -1.04 -11.49
N ARG A 193 11.55 -2.14 -11.11
CA ARG A 193 13.02 -2.20 -11.05
C ARG A 193 13.65 -2.06 -12.44
N GLY A 194 13.09 -2.69 -13.46
CA GLY A 194 13.53 -2.56 -14.85
C GLY A 194 13.45 -1.11 -15.35
N GLU A 195 12.32 -0.44 -15.12
CA GLU A 195 12.14 0.98 -15.48
C GLU A 195 13.16 1.89 -14.77
N VAL A 196 13.45 1.65 -13.48
CA VAL A 196 14.47 2.42 -12.73
C VAL A 196 15.89 2.14 -13.24
N LEU A 197 16.20 0.91 -13.67
CA LEU A 197 17.50 0.56 -14.24
C LEU A 197 17.71 1.22 -15.62
N GLU A 198 16.70 1.20 -16.48
CA GLU A 198 16.74 1.89 -17.78
C GLU A 198 16.80 3.42 -17.61
N GLU A 199 16.08 4.01 -16.63
CA GLU A 199 16.25 5.42 -16.27
C GLU A 199 17.69 5.74 -15.80
N ALA A 200 18.31 4.85 -15.01
CA ALA A 200 19.68 5.03 -14.55
C ALA A 200 20.70 4.85 -15.69
N ARG A 201 20.43 3.96 -16.64
CA ARG A 201 21.22 3.77 -17.86
C ARG A 201 21.16 5.01 -18.75
N LYS A 202 19.96 5.48 -19.10
CA LYS A 202 19.77 6.67 -19.95
C LYS A 202 20.48 7.90 -19.36
N LYS A 203 20.41 8.11 -18.04
CA LYS A 203 21.14 9.18 -17.34
C LYS A 203 22.67 9.05 -17.41
N ARG A 204 23.22 7.83 -17.52
CA ARG A 204 24.67 7.61 -17.73
C ARG A 204 25.04 7.96 -19.16
N GLU A 205 24.28 7.47 -20.14
CA GLU A 205 24.47 7.75 -21.57
C GLU A 205 24.36 9.26 -21.86
N GLU A 206 23.37 9.96 -21.27
CA GLU A 206 23.23 11.43 -21.34
C GLU A 206 24.45 12.16 -20.72
N LYS A 207 24.96 11.69 -19.58
CA LYS A 207 26.14 12.28 -18.88
C LYS A 207 27.48 11.96 -19.56
N GLU A 208 27.56 10.86 -20.30
CA GLU A 208 28.72 10.53 -21.14
C GLU A 208 28.71 11.37 -22.42
N ARG A 209 27.54 11.56 -23.03
CA ARG A 209 27.36 12.42 -24.18
C ARG A 209 27.72 13.88 -23.90
N SER A 210 27.24 14.47 -22.80
CA SER A 210 27.58 15.86 -22.46
C SER A 210 29.10 16.04 -22.24
N LYS A 211 29.77 15.08 -21.58
CA LYS A 211 31.23 15.09 -21.44
C LYS A 211 31.98 15.02 -22.78
N SER A 212 31.47 14.27 -23.74
CA SER A 212 32.08 14.20 -25.08
C SER A 212 31.90 15.49 -25.88
N GLU A 213 30.78 16.20 -25.67
CA GLU A 213 30.49 17.50 -26.28
C GLU A 213 31.37 18.62 -25.64
N ASP A 214 31.59 18.59 -24.31
CA ASP A 214 32.52 19.49 -23.60
C ASP A 214 33.98 19.35 -24.11
N VAL A 215 34.43 18.13 -24.41
CA VAL A 215 35.79 17.87 -24.93
C VAL A 215 35.95 18.34 -26.38
N ALA A 216 34.89 18.27 -27.20
CA ALA A 216 34.93 18.75 -28.58
C ALA A 216 35.06 20.28 -28.68
N ASN A 217 34.44 21.02 -27.76
CA ASN A 217 34.53 22.49 -27.70
C ASN A 217 35.85 23.03 -27.10
N GLY A 218 36.70 22.15 -26.56
CA GLY A 218 38.00 22.53 -25.99
C GLY A 218 39.11 22.83 -27.00
N VAL A 219 38.88 22.67 -28.30
CA VAL A 219 39.93 22.72 -29.35
C VAL A 219 39.74 23.90 -30.31
N SER A 220 39.78 25.14 -29.79
CA SER A 220 40.18 26.33 -30.58
C SER A 220 40.38 27.58 -29.71
N ASN A 221 41.55 27.72 -29.07
CA ASN A 221 42.29 29.00 -29.16
C ASN A 221 43.76 28.81 -28.79
N GLY A 222 44.59 28.53 -29.80
CA GLY A 222 46.04 28.56 -29.66
C GLY A 222 46.59 29.92 -30.06
N HIS A 223 47.19 30.64 -29.11
CA HIS A 223 48.24 31.60 -29.45
C HIS A 223 49.47 31.29 -28.61
N CYS A 224 50.57 30.99 -29.30
CA CYS A 224 51.84 30.60 -28.69
C CYS A 224 52.75 31.83 -28.59
N MET A 225 53.42 31.99 -27.46
CA MET A 225 54.60 32.84 -27.34
C MET A 225 55.71 32.06 -26.62
N VAL A 226 56.85 32.01 -27.28
CA VAL A 226 58.17 31.52 -26.81
C VAL A 226 58.72 32.49 -25.73
N ASP A 227 59.71 32.16 -24.88
CA ASP A 227 60.79 31.18 -24.99
C ASP A 227 61.41 30.80 -23.61
N SER A 228 62.17 29.68 -23.56
CA SER A 228 63.41 29.40 -22.77
C SER A 228 63.57 29.92 -21.31
N GLU A 229 63.89 29.16 -20.24
CA GLU A 229 64.80 28.00 -20.03
C GLU A 229 64.47 27.26 -18.70
N GLY A 230 65.04 26.06 -18.41
CA GLY A 230 65.12 25.61 -16.99
C GLY A 230 65.10 24.14 -16.54
N LEU A 231 65.43 23.13 -17.36
CA LEU A 231 65.82 21.74 -16.92
C LEU A 231 64.78 20.88 -16.12
N PRO A 232 64.95 19.53 -16.03
CA PRO A 232 63.81 18.62 -16.01
C PRO A 232 63.63 17.76 -14.74
N CYS A 233 62.39 17.60 -14.29
CA CYS A 233 62.02 16.58 -13.32
C CYS A 233 61.76 15.22 -13.98
N LYS A 234 62.52 14.19 -13.57
CA LYS A 234 62.25 12.80 -13.93
C LYS A 234 60.97 12.29 -13.27
N LEU A 235 60.15 11.66 -14.10
CA LEU A 235 59.15 10.65 -13.73
C LEU A 235 59.79 9.52 -12.89
N VAL A 236 59.06 8.98 -11.90
CA VAL A 236 58.74 7.53 -11.71
C VAL A 236 58.34 7.18 -10.26
N SER A 237 57.13 6.63 -10.13
CA SER A 237 56.61 5.68 -9.11
C SER A 237 56.52 6.01 -7.61
N VAL A 238 55.27 6.07 -7.13
CA VAL A 238 54.72 5.17 -6.08
C VAL A 238 53.33 4.73 -6.57
N ASN A 239 53.14 3.61 -7.26
CA ASN A 239 53.22 2.20 -6.82
C ASN A 239 52.26 1.84 -5.66
N LYS A 240 51.14 1.17 -5.99
CA LYS A 240 50.40 0.33 -5.03
C LYS A 240 49.60 -0.80 -5.71
N HIS A 241 50.20 -1.99 -5.70
CA HIS A 241 49.53 -3.29 -5.88
C HIS A 241 49.65 -4.09 -4.57
N SER A 242 48.97 -5.26 -4.51
CA SER A 242 49.04 -6.31 -3.45
C SER A 242 48.34 -5.97 -2.12
N SER A 243 47.65 -6.87 -1.41
CA SER A 243 47.45 -8.35 -1.51
C SER A 243 46.00 -8.69 -1.09
N GLN A 244 45.22 -9.57 -1.75
CA GLN A 244 45.29 -11.05 -1.82
C GLN A 244 44.94 -11.83 -0.53
N ASN A 245 43.79 -12.52 -0.58
CA ASN A 245 43.56 -13.97 -0.45
C ASN A 245 42.03 -14.17 -0.47
N GLY A 246 41.38 -15.23 -0.97
CA GLY A 246 41.66 -16.49 -1.68
C GLY A 246 40.26 -17.12 -1.87
N GLU A 247 39.90 -17.98 -2.82
CA GLU A 247 40.61 -18.99 -3.59
C GLU A 247 39.76 -19.30 -4.86
N ALA A 248 40.35 -19.88 -5.91
CA ALA A 248 39.65 -20.12 -7.17
C ALA A 248 39.50 -21.61 -7.48
N VAL A 249 38.31 -22.02 -7.94
CA VAL A 249 38.16 -23.26 -8.73
C VAL A 249 37.60 -22.91 -10.11
N ARG A 250 38.42 -23.12 -11.13
CA ARG A 250 38.03 -23.02 -12.55
C ARG A 250 37.43 -24.34 -13.01
N LYS A 251 36.42 -24.28 -13.89
CA LYS A 251 36.26 -25.26 -14.98
C LYS A 251 35.99 -24.52 -16.30
N HIS A 252 36.41 -25.13 -17.40
CA HIS A 252 36.71 -24.47 -18.67
C HIS A 252 36.21 -25.36 -19.82
N LYS A 253 35.60 -24.78 -20.87
CA LYS A 253 35.31 -25.39 -22.21
C LYS A 253 34.36 -26.64 -22.21
N SER A 254 33.64 -27.00 -23.27
CA SER A 254 33.59 -26.64 -24.71
C SER A 254 32.10 -26.64 -25.18
N GLU A 255 31.62 -25.80 -26.13
CA GLU A 255 31.62 -26.01 -27.62
C GLU A 255 30.61 -27.12 -28.05
N VAL A 256 29.64 -26.94 -28.96
CA VAL A 256 29.72 -26.79 -30.44
C VAL A 256 28.35 -26.37 -31.07
N SER A 257 28.37 -25.70 -32.25
CA SER A 257 27.38 -25.50 -33.37
C SER A 257 25.89 -25.94 -33.28
N SER A 258 24.94 -25.39 -34.06
CA SER A 258 24.99 -24.82 -35.44
C SER A 258 24.04 -23.61 -35.62
N GLU A 259 24.38 -22.54 -36.36
CA GLU A 259 24.30 -22.39 -37.83
C GLU A 259 22.87 -22.69 -38.36
N GLU A 260 22.07 -21.65 -38.66
CA GLU A 260 21.94 -20.92 -39.95
C GLU A 260 20.91 -21.57 -40.89
N ASP A 261 19.89 -20.79 -41.32
CA ASP A 261 19.90 -20.24 -42.69
C ASP A 261 18.84 -19.12 -42.86
N HIS A 262 19.05 -18.25 -43.85
CA HIS A 262 18.13 -17.20 -44.29
C HIS A 262 17.17 -17.72 -45.37
N THR A 263 16.06 -17.01 -45.61
CA THR A 263 15.64 -16.68 -46.98
C THR A 263 14.63 -15.54 -47.00
N SER A 264 14.68 -14.74 -48.07
CA SER A 264 13.86 -13.56 -48.32
C SER A 264 13.24 -13.66 -49.72
N ASP A 265 11.98 -13.25 -49.88
CA ASP A 265 11.44 -12.56 -51.07
C ASP A 265 9.95 -12.22 -50.78
N LYS A 266 9.53 -10.94 -50.84
CA LYS A 266 9.15 -10.10 -52.01
C LYS A 266 7.70 -10.33 -52.52
N SER A 267 6.95 -9.20 -52.58
CA SER A 267 6.01 -8.74 -53.64
C SER A 267 4.81 -9.62 -54.06
N ASP A 268 3.63 -9.12 -54.45
CA ASP A 268 3.12 -7.75 -54.65
C ASP A 268 1.57 -7.71 -54.63
N ASN A 269 1.00 -6.52 -54.37
CA ASN A 269 -0.26 -5.92 -54.89
C ASN A 269 -1.51 -6.77 -55.24
N ASN A 270 -2.68 -6.33 -54.72
CA ASN A 270 -3.65 -5.60 -55.56
C ASN A 270 -4.82 -4.96 -54.78
N ASP A 271 -5.39 -3.91 -55.37
CA ASP A 271 -6.35 -2.97 -54.79
C ASP A 271 -7.82 -3.45 -54.71
N SER A 272 -8.62 -2.76 -53.89
CA SER A 272 -9.84 -2.11 -54.41
C SER A 272 -10.33 -0.98 -53.50
N GLU A 273 -10.39 0.24 -54.03
CA GLU A 273 -11.03 1.39 -53.39
C GLU A 273 -12.57 1.32 -53.49
N THR A 274 -13.28 2.09 -52.64
CA THR A 274 -14.44 2.84 -53.16
C THR A 274 -14.60 4.17 -52.40
N ALA A 275 -14.69 5.26 -53.16
CA ALA A 275 -14.55 6.63 -52.67
C ALA A 275 -15.90 7.33 -52.36
N SER A 276 -15.85 8.47 -51.64
CA SER A 276 -16.25 9.77 -52.24
C SER A 276 -16.17 11.00 -51.31
N LYS A 277 -15.41 12.03 -51.76
CA LYS A 277 -15.79 13.47 -51.89
C LYS A 277 -16.12 14.29 -50.61
N LYS A 278 -15.90 15.62 -50.47
CA LYS A 278 -15.25 16.75 -51.21
C LYS A 278 -15.27 17.99 -50.26
N SER A 279 -14.59 19.14 -50.44
CA SER A 279 -13.32 19.52 -51.10
C SER A 279 -12.99 21.02 -50.93
N GLY A 280 -11.73 21.37 -50.58
CA GLY A 280 -11.11 22.68 -50.89
C GLY A 280 -11.26 23.77 -49.83
N LYS A 281 -10.41 24.81 -49.76
CA LYS A 281 -9.25 25.29 -50.58
C LYS A 281 -8.06 25.60 -49.62
N GLY A 282 -6.77 25.63 -49.99
CA GLY A 282 -6.08 26.53 -50.95
C GLY A 282 -5.86 27.93 -50.33
N GLN A 283 -4.69 28.59 -50.33
CA GLN A 283 -3.44 28.44 -51.11
C GLN A 283 -2.16 28.90 -50.35
N ASN A 284 -0.98 28.70 -50.96
CA ASN A 284 0.39 28.98 -50.48
C ASN A 284 0.76 30.48 -50.40
N GLN A 285 1.87 30.83 -49.73
CA GLN A 285 3.17 31.19 -50.38
C GLN A 285 4.31 31.56 -49.39
N ASP A 286 5.45 30.86 -49.58
CA ASP A 286 6.86 31.30 -49.67
C ASP A 286 7.43 32.44 -48.79
N ALA A 287 8.51 32.14 -48.05
CA ALA A 287 9.80 32.87 -48.08
C ALA A 287 10.85 32.22 -47.14
N GLU A 288 12.05 31.94 -47.67
CA GLU A 288 13.27 31.70 -46.88
C GLU A 288 14.01 33.03 -46.63
N ASN A 289 14.51 33.30 -45.41
CA ASN A 289 15.96 33.30 -45.19
C ASN A 289 16.38 33.46 -43.71
N GLU A 290 17.66 33.15 -43.48
CA GLU A 290 18.38 32.93 -42.21
C GLU A 290 18.43 34.11 -41.23
N THR A 291 18.48 33.81 -39.92
CA THR A 291 19.47 34.42 -39.00
C THR A 291 19.70 33.55 -37.76
N GLY A 292 20.92 33.04 -37.59
CA GLY A 292 21.30 32.17 -36.47
C GLY A 292 21.57 32.93 -35.16
N THR A 293 20.79 32.64 -34.12
CA THR A 293 21.09 32.82 -32.66
C THR A 293 19.90 32.42 -31.78
N SER A 294 18.68 32.29 -32.34
CA SER A 294 17.48 31.91 -31.59
C SER A 294 17.35 30.41 -31.29
N GLU A 295 18.05 29.54 -32.02
CA GLU A 295 17.87 28.08 -31.89
C GLU A 295 18.29 27.52 -30.53
N GLU A 296 19.40 27.98 -29.95
CA GLU A 296 19.89 27.44 -28.67
C GLU A 296 18.99 27.86 -27.51
N ALA A 297 18.55 29.12 -27.47
CA ALA A 297 17.54 29.58 -26.52
C ALA A 297 16.18 28.85 -26.71
N SER A 298 15.79 28.59 -27.95
CA SER A 298 14.55 27.84 -28.27
C SER A 298 14.65 26.34 -27.98
N LYS A 299 15.85 25.74 -28.04
CA LYS A 299 16.13 24.36 -27.62
C LYS A 299 16.16 24.26 -26.10
N GLN A 300 16.89 25.14 -25.41
CA GLN A 300 16.92 25.22 -23.95
C GLN A 300 15.51 25.39 -23.36
N MET A 301 14.71 26.35 -23.84
CA MET A 301 13.32 26.53 -23.34
C MET A 301 12.36 25.39 -23.71
N LYS A 302 12.68 24.55 -24.72
CA LYS A 302 11.91 23.34 -25.02
C LYS A 302 12.32 22.17 -24.12
N ASP A 303 13.61 21.98 -23.86
CA ASP A 303 14.10 20.91 -22.99
C ASP A 303 13.79 21.19 -21.51
N GLU A 304 13.87 22.45 -21.06
CA GLU A 304 13.38 22.86 -19.73
C GLU A 304 11.87 22.64 -19.52
N ARG A 305 11.05 22.63 -20.58
CA ARG A 305 9.62 22.28 -20.48
C ARG A 305 9.35 20.78 -20.66
N ARG A 306 10.21 20.07 -21.38
CA ARG A 306 10.11 18.61 -21.57
C ARG A 306 10.51 17.85 -20.31
N LEU A 307 11.59 18.25 -19.64
CA LEU A 307 12.10 17.57 -18.43
C LEU A 307 11.07 17.47 -17.28
N PRO A 308 10.30 18.52 -16.91
CA PRO A 308 9.23 18.42 -15.91
C PRO A 308 8.07 17.56 -16.39
N THR A 309 7.71 17.66 -17.67
CA THR A 309 6.59 16.92 -18.27
C THR A 309 6.87 15.41 -18.32
N GLU A 310 8.09 15.03 -18.69
CA GLU A 310 8.56 13.64 -18.65
C GLU A 310 8.72 13.09 -17.22
N LYS A 311 9.21 13.90 -16.26
CA LYS A 311 9.24 13.47 -14.85
C LYS A 311 7.82 13.19 -14.35
N ARG A 312 6.88 14.10 -14.60
CA ARG A 312 5.48 13.99 -14.17
C ARG A 312 4.77 12.77 -14.76
N SER A 313 5.05 12.38 -16.01
CA SER A 313 4.49 11.15 -16.59
C SER A 313 5.14 9.86 -16.04
N LYS A 314 6.43 9.90 -15.70
CA LYS A 314 7.14 8.78 -15.04
C LYS A 314 6.66 8.58 -13.61
N ASP A 315 6.46 9.67 -12.87
CA ASP A 315 5.94 9.63 -11.50
C ASP A 315 4.50 9.09 -11.47
N GLN A 316 3.64 9.52 -12.42
CA GLN A 316 2.30 8.94 -12.61
C GLN A 316 2.33 7.44 -12.91
N ARG A 317 3.29 6.96 -13.73
CA ARG A 317 3.44 5.53 -14.04
C ARG A 317 3.90 4.71 -12.83
N LYS A 318 4.84 5.23 -12.04
CA LYS A 318 5.29 4.62 -10.78
C LYS A 318 4.15 4.59 -9.75
N GLU A 319 3.36 5.67 -9.66
CA GLU A 319 2.18 5.73 -8.81
C GLU A 319 1.09 4.72 -9.26
N GLN A 320 0.88 4.55 -10.56
CA GLN A 320 -0.05 3.56 -11.11
C GLN A 320 0.39 2.13 -10.78
N LEU A 321 1.68 1.80 -10.90
CA LEU A 321 2.23 0.50 -10.49
C LEU A 321 2.06 0.27 -8.98
N ASN A 322 2.33 1.27 -8.13
CA ASN A 322 2.10 1.18 -6.69
C ASN A 322 0.62 0.95 -6.36
N ARG A 323 -0.30 1.67 -7.02
CA ARG A 323 -1.75 1.45 -6.88
C ARG A 323 -2.17 0.03 -7.31
N GLU A 324 -1.57 -0.54 -8.35
CA GLU A 324 -1.81 -1.93 -8.78
C GLU A 324 -1.21 -2.99 -7.83
N MET A 325 -0.12 -2.66 -7.13
CA MET A 325 0.43 -3.50 -6.06
C MET A 325 -0.40 -3.43 -4.77
N GLU A 326 -0.97 -2.27 -4.44
CA GLU A 326 -1.82 -2.07 -3.26
C GLU A 326 -3.19 -2.75 -3.39
N LYS A 327 -3.76 -2.81 -4.61
CA LYS A 327 -4.96 -3.64 -4.90
C LYS A 327 -4.77 -5.13 -4.58
N ARG A 328 -3.54 -5.59 -4.43
CA ARG A 328 -3.14 -6.98 -4.15
C ARG A 328 -2.61 -7.05 -2.72
N VAL A 329 -3.53 -6.92 -1.76
CA VAL A 329 -3.21 -7.05 -0.34
C VAL A 329 -2.83 -8.50 -0.06
N ILE A 330 -1.61 -8.71 0.43
CA ILE A 330 -1.12 -9.99 0.94
C ILE A 330 -1.22 -10.00 2.46
N ARG A 331 -0.75 -8.92 3.08
CA ARG A 331 -0.84 -8.63 4.51
C ARG A 331 -0.79 -7.11 4.69
N THR A 332 -1.48 -6.59 5.70
CA THR A 332 -1.27 -5.20 6.12
C THR A 332 0.06 -5.12 6.89
N GLU A 333 0.88 -4.14 6.54
CA GLU A 333 2.19 -3.89 7.15
C GLU A 333 2.13 -2.60 7.96
N SER A 334 2.79 -2.57 9.12
CA SER A 334 2.94 -1.35 9.91
C SER A 334 3.83 -0.36 9.16
N LEU A 335 3.43 0.92 9.09
CA LEU A 335 4.20 2.02 8.50
C LEU A 335 5.57 2.22 9.15
N GLY A 336 5.72 1.84 10.41
CA GLY A 336 6.97 1.93 11.14
C GLY A 336 6.78 1.89 12.65
N LYS A 337 7.83 2.28 13.38
CA LYS A 337 7.85 2.43 14.83
C LYS A 337 8.37 3.81 15.21
N ASP A 338 7.97 4.32 16.37
CA ASP A 338 8.58 5.51 16.96
C ASP A 338 9.75 5.18 17.91
N ARG A 339 10.28 6.21 18.58
CA ARG A 339 11.32 6.06 19.62
C ARG A 339 10.93 5.12 20.77
N TYR A 340 9.64 4.98 21.06
CA TYR A 340 9.07 4.14 22.13
C TYR A 340 8.59 2.76 21.64
N TYR A 341 8.91 2.37 20.41
CA TYR A 341 8.48 1.12 19.76
C TYR A 341 6.98 0.99 19.51
N ASN A 342 6.20 2.07 19.61
CA ASN A 342 4.80 2.11 19.21
C ASN A 342 4.70 1.87 17.70
N ARG A 343 3.84 0.94 17.28
CA ARG A 343 3.64 0.57 15.87
C ARG A 343 2.55 1.42 15.24
N TYR A 344 2.81 1.95 14.06
CA TYR A 344 1.86 2.76 13.30
C TYR A 344 1.26 1.92 12.18
N TRP A 345 -0.05 1.93 12.06
CA TRP A 345 -0.82 1.13 11.10
C TRP A 345 -1.72 2.04 10.28
N TRP A 346 -1.85 1.76 8.98
CA TRP A 346 -2.78 2.48 8.11
C TRP A 346 -3.58 1.47 7.28
N PHE A 347 -4.90 1.50 7.44
CA PHE A 347 -5.81 0.62 6.73
C PHE A 347 -6.47 1.39 5.57
N GLN A 348 -6.21 0.93 4.35
CA GLN A 348 -6.58 1.63 3.11
C GLN A 348 -8.09 1.95 2.99
N ARG A 349 -8.96 1.21 3.68
CA ARG A 349 -10.43 1.41 3.64
C ARG A 349 -11.00 2.35 4.71
N ASP A 350 -10.27 2.61 5.78
CA ASP A 350 -10.74 3.43 6.90
C ASP A 350 -10.08 4.82 6.92
N GLY A 351 -8.84 4.91 6.41
CA GLY A 351 -8.12 6.17 6.22
C GLY A 351 -7.41 6.68 7.48
N ARG A 352 -7.88 6.34 8.69
CA ARG A 352 -7.21 6.70 9.95
C ARG A 352 -5.85 6.00 10.07
N ILE A 353 -4.97 6.63 10.85
CA ILE A 353 -3.73 6.01 11.30
C ILE A 353 -3.97 5.49 12.71
N PHE A 354 -3.77 4.19 12.91
CA PHE A 354 -3.86 3.55 14.21
C PHE A 354 -2.47 3.41 14.82
N ILE A 355 -2.41 3.53 16.14
CA ILE A 355 -1.18 3.39 16.92
C ILE A 355 -1.41 2.25 17.89
N GLU A 356 -0.49 1.31 17.91
CA GLU A 356 -0.44 0.18 18.82
C GLU A 356 0.78 0.36 19.73
N ASN A 357 0.57 0.34 21.03
CA ASN A 357 1.68 0.43 21.99
C ASN A 357 2.64 -0.77 21.83
N SER A 358 3.91 -0.60 22.18
CA SER A 358 4.92 -1.67 22.24
C SER A 358 4.38 -3.01 22.79
N ASP A 359 3.69 -2.93 23.94
CA ASP A 359 3.01 -4.02 24.67
C ASP A 359 1.76 -4.60 23.98
N SER A 360 1.27 -3.99 22.91
CA SER A 360 0.05 -4.38 22.14
C SER A 360 -1.28 -4.30 22.90
N LYS A 361 -1.25 -3.85 24.17
CA LYS A 361 -2.43 -3.71 25.07
C LYS A 361 -3.21 -2.42 24.91
N GLU A 362 -2.59 -1.38 24.36
CA GLU A 362 -3.21 -0.08 24.17
C GLU A 362 -3.20 0.29 22.69
N TRP A 363 -4.34 0.81 22.24
CA TRP A 363 -4.56 1.30 20.91
C TRP A 363 -5.03 2.75 20.94
N GLY A 364 -4.78 3.47 19.86
CA GLY A 364 -5.37 4.78 19.58
C GLY A 364 -5.35 5.07 18.09
N PHE A 365 -5.91 6.20 17.68
CA PHE A 365 -5.90 6.63 16.29
C PHE A 365 -5.83 8.15 16.11
N TYR A 366 -5.34 8.57 14.95
CA TYR A 366 -5.48 9.92 14.42
C TYR A 366 -6.56 9.94 13.33
N SER A 367 -7.41 10.96 13.35
CA SER A 367 -8.56 11.09 12.45
C SER A 367 -8.58 12.39 11.63
N SER A 368 -7.68 13.33 11.93
CA SER A 368 -7.54 14.61 11.24
C SER A 368 -6.22 14.75 10.48
N ILE A 369 -6.16 15.71 9.56
CA ILE A 369 -4.97 15.99 8.74
C ILE A 369 -3.95 16.79 9.57
N GLU A 370 -4.47 17.58 10.51
CA GLU A 370 -3.74 18.40 11.47
C GLU A 370 -2.96 17.49 12.44
N GLU A 371 -3.59 16.43 12.97
CA GLU A 371 -2.91 15.40 13.77
C GLU A 371 -1.83 14.68 12.96
N LEU A 372 -2.09 14.31 11.70
CA LEU A 372 -1.08 13.69 10.84
C LEU A 372 0.11 14.63 10.58
N SER A 373 -0.16 15.90 10.31
CA SER A 373 0.86 16.92 10.07
C SER A 373 1.72 17.16 11.32
N ALA A 374 1.09 17.26 12.50
CA ALA A 374 1.77 17.40 13.79
C ALA A 374 2.51 16.12 14.21
N LEU A 375 2.01 14.93 13.85
CA LEU A 375 2.74 13.68 14.01
C LEU A 375 4.04 13.72 13.20
N MET A 376 3.98 14.01 11.90
CA MET A 376 5.16 14.06 11.02
C MET A 376 6.19 15.08 11.51
N GLY A 377 5.75 16.29 11.88
CA GLY A 377 6.63 17.31 12.45
C GLY A 377 7.23 16.96 13.83
N SER A 378 6.73 15.93 14.52
CA SER A 378 7.25 15.45 15.81
C SER A 378 8.26 14.30 15.70
N LEU A 379 8.53 13.79 14.48
CA LEU A 379 9.45 12.69 14.23
C LEU A 379 10.87 13.22 14.00
N ASN A 380 11.86 12.62 14.67
CA ASN A 380 13.25 13.02 14.51
C ASN A 380 13.98 12.15 13.48
N GLU A 381 14.32 12.72 12.32
CA GLU A 381 15.04 12.01 11.25
C GLU A 381 16.48 11.59 11.61
N LYS A 382 17.03 12.04 12.74
CA LYS A 382 18.29 11.51 13.27
C LYS A 382 18.15 10.10 13.86
N GLY A 383 16.94 9.70 14.27
CA GLY A 383 16.64 8.37 14.78
C GLY A 383 16.46 7.35 13.66
N GLU A 384 16.90 6.10 13.86
CA GLU A 384 16.71 5.03 12.87
C GLU A 384 15.24 4.73 12.60
N ARG A 385 14.43 4.60 13.66
CA ARG A 385 13.01 4.22 13.55
C ARG A 385 12.14 5.39 13.12
N GLU A 386 12.29 6.55 13.75
CA GLU A 386 11.49 7.74 13.44
C GLU A 386 11.75 8.25 12.02
N ARG A 387 12.99 8.15 11.50
CA ARG A 387 13.27 8.43 10.08
C ARG A 387 12.62 7.40 9.14
N ALA A 388 12.62 6.12 9.49
CA ALA A 388 11.97 5.09 8.67
C ALA A 388 10.45 5.32 8.62
N LEU A 389 9.84 5.59 9.77
CA LEU A 389 8.42 5.96 9.89
C LEU A 389 8.10 7.27 9.13
N HIS A 390 8.94 8.30 9.24
CA HIS A 390 8.73 9.57 8.55
C HIS A 390 8.73 9.38 7.02
N LYS A 391 9.66 8.58 6.47
CA LYS A 391 9.74 8.30 5.03
C LYS A 391 8.54 7.51 4.49
N GLU A 392 8.06 6.52 5.23
CA GLU A 392 6.84 5.80 4.81
C GLU A 392 5.60 6.68 4.98
N LEU A 393 5.49 7.48 6.04
CA LEU A 393 4.42 8.48 6.18
C LEU A 393 4.42 9.49 5.03
N GLU A 394 5.56 10.07 4.66
CA GLU A 394 5.69 11.01 3.54
C GLU A 394 5.21 10.39 2.21
N LYS A 395 5.64 9.16 1.93
CA LYS A 395 5.25 8.37 0.74
C LYS A 395 3.75 8.07 0.67
N PHE A 396 3.06 7.93 1.82
CA PHE A 396 1.62 7.72 1.88
C PHE A 396 0.81 9.00 2.15
N TYR A 397 1.44 10.10 2.56
CA TYR A 397 0.80 11.32 3.07
C TYR A 397 -0.33 11.84 2.18
N GLY A 398 -0.05 12.06 0.89
CA GLY A 398 -1.07 12.55 -0.06
C GLY A 398 -2.30 11.65 -0.19
N ARG A 399 -2.15 10.34 0.07
CA ARG A 399 -3.24 9.35 0.01
C ARG A 399 -3.98 9.23 1.33
N ILE A 400 -3.25 9.27 2.46
CA ILE A 400 -3.86 9.33 3.80
C ILE A 400 -4.72 10.61 3.90
N CYS A 401 -4.16 11.77 3.54
CA CYS A 401 -4.90 13.03 3.49
C CYS A 401 -6.14 12.97 2.59
N ALA A 402 -6.04 12.37 1.39
CA ALA A 402 -7.20 12.24 0.50
C ALA A 402 -8.31 11.36 1.09
N GLU A 403 -7.97 10.26 1.76
CA GLU A 403 -8.95 9.36 2.37
C GLU A 403 -9.53 9.94 3.67
N LEU A 404 -8.72 10.64 4.49
CA LEU A 404 -9.20 11.43 5.64
C LEU A 404 -10.16 12.56 5.22
N GLN A 405 -9.84 13.30 4.16
CA GLN A 405 -10.74 14.33 3.61
C GLN A 405 -12.06 13.74 3.10
N LYS A 406 -11.99 12.58 2.44
CA LYS A 406 -13.17 11.85 1.96
C LYS A 406 -14.03 11.39 3.13
N ARG A 407 -13.41 10.79 4.15
CA ARG A 407 -14.07 10.37 5.40
C ARG A 407 -14.72 11.54 6.13
N SER A 408 -14.04 12.68 6.28
CA SER A 408 -14.61 13.90 6.89
C SER A 408 -15.86 14.35 6.13
N LYS A 409 -15.79 14.46 4.80
CA LYS A 409 -16.95 14.83 3.96
C LYS A 409 -18.09 13.82 4.09
N ASP A 410 -17.80 12.53 4.14
CA ASP A 410 -18.81 11.48 4.33
C ASP A 410 -19.47 11.55 5.73
N LEU A 411 -18.72 11.95 6.77
CA LEU A 411 -19.26 12.23 8.10
C LEU A 411 -20.10 13.50 8.12
N ASP A 412 -19.62 14.60 7.55
CA ASP A 412 -20.36 15.87 7.42
C ASP A 412 -21.69 15.65 6.66
N ASN A 413 -21.66 14.88 5.58
CA ASN A 413 -22.84 14.49 4.82
C ASN A 413 -23.83 13.66 5.66
N LYS A 414 -23.35 12.70 6.46
CA LYS A 414 -24.21 11.92 7.38
C LYS A 414 -24.86 12.83 8.42
N VAL A 415 -24.08 13.69 9.08
CA VAL A 415 -24.57 14.65 10.08
C VAL A 415 -25.58 15.63 9.48
N ALA A 416 -25.34 16.15 8.28
CA ALA A 416 -26.28 17.02 7.59
C ALA A 416 -27.59 16.31 7.20
N VAL A 417 -27.53 15.02 6.83
CA VAL A 417 -28.72 14.18 6.60
C VAL A 417 -29.48 13.97 7.90
N ASP A 418 -28.80 13.65 9.00
CA ASP A 418 -29.42 13.47 10.32
C ASP A 418 -30.08 14.74 10.83
N GLU A 419 -29.40 15.88 10.74
CA GLU A 419 -29.94 17.17 11.15
C GLU A 419 -31.15 17.57 10.28
N ALA A 420 -31.14 17.22 8.98
CA ALA A 420 -32.29 17.38 8.10
C ALA A 420 -33.45 16.42 8.44
N VAL A 421 -33.18 15.20 8.89
CA VAL A 421 -34.20 14.25 9.39
C VAL A 421 -34.84 14.78 10.66
N VAL A 422 -34.05 15.21 11.65
CA VAL A 422 -34.53 15.79 12.91
C VAL A 422 -35.39 17.04 12.65
N ARG A 423 -34.94 17.97 11.79
CA ARG A 423 -35.71 19.17 11.42
C ARG A 423 -37.00 18.88 10.64
N ARG A 424 -37.09 17.77 9.91
CA ARG A 424 -38.33 17.34 9.24
C ARG A 424 -39.29 16.67 10.22
N SER A 425 -38.77 15.88 11.16
CA SER A 425 -39.55 15.17 12.18
C SER A 425 -40.26 16.10 13.19
N THR A 426 -39.76 17.32 13.40
CA THR A 426 -40.41 18.31 14.28
C THR A 426 -41.51 19.11 13.57
N ARG A 427 -41.53 19.15 12.23
CA ARG A 427 -42.45 19.98 11.44
C ARG A 427 -43.65 19.23 10.88
N VAL A 428 -43.56 17.91 10.75
CA VAL A 428 -44.63 16.99 10.34
C VAL A 428 -44.51 15.72 11.19
N ARG A 429 -45.63 15.13 11.63
CA ARG A 429 -45.66 13.75 12.14
C ARG A 429 -45.41 12.75 11.00
N ALA A 430 -44.23 12.79 10.43
CA ALA A 430 -43.77 11.88 9.39
C ALA A 430 -43.33 10.56 10.03
N ILE A 431 -43.51 9.45 9.30
CA ILE A 431 -42.97 8.14 9.67
C ILE A 431 -41.45 8.27 9.82
N PRO A 432 -40.83 7.76 10.92
CA PRO A 432 -39.40 7.93 11.15
C PRO A 432 -38.57 7.37 9.98
N ARG A 433 -37.92 8.24 9.21
CA ARG A 433 -36.96 7.84 8.18
C ARG A 433 -35.55 7.88 8.74
N GLU A 434 -35.05 6.67 9.01
CA GLU A 434 -33.67 6.24 8.76
C GLU A 434 -32.54 7.04 9.45
N ASN A 435 -32.11 6.56 10.62
CA ASN A 435 -30.90 7.02 11.30
C ASN A 435 -29.65 6.28 10.75
N PRO A 436 -28.64 6.97 10.19
CA PRO A 436 -27.36 6.43 9.71
C PRO A 436 -26.56 5.69 10.79
N ALA A 437 -26.72 6.00 12.08
CA ALA A 437 -26.11 5.24 13.18
C ALA A 437 -26.68 3.81 13.34
N ASN A 438 -27.57 3.38 12.44
CA ASN A 438 -28.04 1.99 12.31
C ASN A 438 -27.73 1.39 10.92
N SER A 439 -26.74 1.91 10.18
CA SER A 439 -26.36 1.40 8.83
C SER A 439 -26.06 -0.11 8.83
N TYR A 440 -25.30 -0.61 9.80
CA TYR A 440 -25.02 -2.04 9.99
C TYR A 440 -26.27 -2.93 10.13
N MET A 441 -27.41 -2.41 10.62
CA MET A 441 -28.66 -3.19 10.67
C MET A 441 -29.21 -3.50 9.28
N ARG A 442 -28.90 -2.63 8.32
CA ARG A 442 -29.41 -2.67 6.94
C ARG A 442 -28.34 -3.16 5.97
N TYR A 443 -27.29 -3.78 6.50
CA TYR A 443 -26.26 -4.43 5.71
C TYR A 443 -26.87 -5.52 4.82
N VAL A 444 -26.58 -5.46 3.52
CA VAL A 444 -27.01 -6.44 2.52
C VAL A 444 -25.78 -6.96 1.80
N ASN A 445 -25.50 -8.25 1.96
CA ASN A 445 -24.39 -8.91 1.27
C ASN A 445 -24.71 -9.14 -0.21
N LYS A 446 -24.39 -8.18 -1.08
CA LYS A 446 -24.67 -8.26 -2.53
C LYS A 446 -23.70 -9.18 -3.31
N TRP A 447 -22.69 -9.75 -2.65
CA TRP A 447 -21.79 -10.74 -3.25
C TRP A 447 -22.12 -12.18 -2.83
N LYS A 448 -23.17 -12.36 -2.02
CA LYS A 448 -23.66 -13.69 -1.67
C LYS A 448 -24.25 -14.38 -2.90
N GLU A 449 -23.61 -15.47 -3.33
CA GLU A 449 -24.20 -16.43 -4.26
C GLU A 449 -25.26 -17.27 -3.52
N ASP A 450 -26.36 -17.59 -4.21
CA ASP A 450 -27.50 -18.35 -3.66
C ASP A 450 -27.28 -19.88 -3.78
#